data_AF-A0A3B9FHK6-F1
#
_entry.id   AF-A0A3B9FHK6-F1
#
_cell.length_a   1.000
_cell.length_b   1.000
_cell.length_c   1.000
_cell.angle_alpha   90.00
_cell.angle_beta   90.00
_cell.angle_gamma   90.00
#
_symmetry.space_group_name_H-M   'P 1'
#
loop_
_entity.id
_entity.type
_entity.pdbx_description
1 polymer ?
#
loop_
_entity_poly.entity_id
_entity_poly.type
_entity_poly.pdbx_seq_one_letter_code
_entity_poly.pdbx_strand_id
1 'polypeptide(L)'
;MVTMAPINTIMARVAALGRLVVLSVMMLLCAASGQAFAENSVTGMRLGAIKIDDRDGLRLVIETKSPIKARLLLLQSPYRLVIDMPETSWNVAQLAPRGNLDVTPGKAYRFGNPQPDIGRLVIELAKPAAPVRAFSLPPLGGGNRFVIDLLDTGKTAFLVASSALEKNPNIDLSESATNQNLARDDDNVRLAKPLSMPLPKSKPSRAAGKTAPAQLAVPKPRPRKWVVFIDAGHGGKDPGAIGKAGTQEKAITLAAARELARQLTATGKITPILARDDDRYLRLRQRIRLARQNQADLFISLHADSA
;
A
#
# COMPACT_ATOMS: atom_id res chain seq x y z
N MET A 1 56.30 -43.08 60.50
CA MET A 1 54.87 -42.70 60.55
C MET A 1 54.68 -41.47 59.67
N VAL A 2 54.18 -41.64 58.46
CA VAL A 2 53.85 -40.53 57.55
C VAL A 2 52.33 -40.53 57.40
N THR A 3 51.70 -39.47 57.90
CA THR A 3 50.27 -39.26 57.94
C THR A 3 49.74 -38.89 56.55
N MET A 4 48.90 -39.76 55.98
CA MET A 4 48.16 -39.47 54.75
C MET A 4 47.02 -38.48 55.02
N ALA A 5 47.02 -37.36 54.31
CA ALA A 5 45.88 -36.45 54.28
C ALA A 5 44.69 -37.11 53.54
N PRO A 6 43.44 -36.93 54.00
CA PRO A 6 42.30 -37.65 53.45
C PRO A 6 41.92 -37.14 52.06
N ILE A 7 42.01 -38.02 51.06
CA ILE A 7 41.67 -37.82 49.65
C ILE A 7 40.27 -37.20 49.42
N ASN A 8 39.36 -37.33 50.39
CA ASN A 8 37.99 -36.82 50.31
C ASN A 8 37.85 -35.28 50.28
N THR A 9 38.84 -34.51 50.72
CA THR A 9 38.73 -33.03 50.70
C THR A 9 39.06 -32.41 49.33
N ILE A 10 39.85 -33.09 48.50
CA ILE A 10 40.23 -32.60 47.16
C ILE A 10 39.06 -32.81 46.18
N MET A 11 38.40 -33.98 46.23
CA MET A 11 37.21 -34.28 45.42
C MET A 11 36.06 -33.28 45.67
N ALA A 12 35.82 -32.90 46.93
CA ALA A 12 34.76 -31.95 47.27
C ALA A 12 35.03 -30.52 46.74
N ARG A 13 36.29 -30.09 46.73
CA ARG A 13 36.69 -28.78 46.20
C ARG A 13 36.65 -28.72 44.67
N VAL A 14 36.99 -29.81 43.98
CA VAL A 14 36.88 -29.93 42.51
C VAL A 14 35.40 -29.95 42.07
N ALA A 15 34.52 -30.63 42.82
CA ALA A 15 33.08 -30.64 42.54
C ALA A 15 32.42 -29.26 42.77
N ALA A 16 32.86 -28.52 43.79
CA ALA A 16 32.38 -27.16 44.06
C ALA A 16 32.83 -26.16 42.99
N LEU A 17 34.08 -26.26 42.52
CA LEU A 17 34.61 -25.42 41.44
C LEU A 17 33.91 -25.72 40.10
N GLY A 18 33.64 -27.00 39.81
CA GLY A 18 32.87 -27.41 38.63
C GLY A 18 31.43 -26.90 38.63
N ARG A 19 30.74 -26.92 39.78
CA ARG A 19 29.39 -26.32 39.92
C ARG A 19 29.40 -24.81 39.76
N LEU A 20 30.44 -24.11 40.24
CA LEU A 20 30.54 -22.67 40.10
C LEU A 20 30.81 -22.27 38.64
N VAL A 21 31.68 -23.00 37.93
CA VAL A 21 31.96 -22.76 36.50
C VAL A 21 30.74 -23.07 35.63
N VAL A 22 30.01 -24.16 35.91
CA VAL A 22 28.76 -24.48 35.18
C VAL A 22 27.67 -23.45 35.43
N LEU A 23 27.49 -22.98 36.67
CA LEU A 23 26.56 -21.87 36.95
C LEU A 23 27.00 -20.56 36.28
N SER A 24 28.30 -20.28 36.23
CA SER A 24 28.84 -19.08 35.58
C SER A 24 28.60 -19.11 34.08
N VAL A 25 28.85 -20.25 33.44
CA VAL A 25 28.61 -20.47 31.99
C VAL A 25 27.11 -20.43 31.69
N MET A 26 26.26 -20.99 32.56
CA MET A 26 24.81 -20.95 32.37
C MET A 26 24.21 -19.55 32.61
N MET A 27 24.78 -18.77 33.54
CA MET A 27 24.39 -17.38 33.78
C MET A 27 24.89 -16.43 32.67
N LEU A 28 26.04 -16.73 32.05
CA LEU A 28 26.52 -16.06 30.84
C LEU A 28 25.66 -16.41 29.60
N LEU A 29 25.13 -17.65 29.52
CA LEU A 29 24.22 -18.06 28.46
C LEU A 29 22.81 -17.46 28.58
N CYS A 30 22.34 -17.16 29.80
CA CYS A 30 21.03 -16.50 30.00
C CYS A 30 21.08 -14.97 29.84
N ALA A 31 22.26 -14.34 29.90
CA ALA A 31 22.41 -12.89 29.67
C ALA A 31 22.42 -12.51 28.18
N ALA A 32 22.47 -13.49 27.28
CA ALA A 32 22.28 -13.31 25.84
C ALA A 32 20.82 -13.57 25.43
N SER A 33 19.86 -13.07 26.20
CA SER A 33 18.55 -12.74 25.63
C SER A 33 18.76 -11.48 24.79
N GLY A 34 19.34 -11.69 23.60
CA GLY A 34 19.52 -10.65 22.61
C GLY A 34 18.17 -9.99 22.41
N GLN A 35 18.07 -8.71 22.77
CA GLN A 35 16.98 -7.89 22.28
C GLN A 35 17.07 -7.98 20.76
N ALA A 36 16.09 -8.64 20.15
CA ALA A 36 15.94 -8.63 18.71
C ALA A 36 15.69 -7.18 18.32
N PHE A 37 16.75 -6.47 17.94
CA PHE A 37 16.64 -5.15 17.34
C PHE A 37 15.89 -5.33 16.04
N ALA A 38 14.92 -4.46 15.77
CA ALA A 38 14.26 -4.40 14.48
C ALA A 38 15.32 -4.31 13.38
N GLU A 39 15.36 -5.32 12.49
CA GLU A 39 16.34 -5.40 11.40
C GLU A 39 16.17 -4.23 10.42
N ASN A 40 14.96 -3.68 10.33
CA ASN A 40 14.63 -2.53 9.52
C ASN A 40 14.24 -1.31 10.37
N SER A 41 14.32 -0.13 9.78
CA SER A 41 13.88 1.11 10.42
C SER A 41 13.29 2.07 9.40
N VAL A 42 12.18 2.72 9.77
CA VAL A 42 11.68 3.91 9.07
C VAL A 42 12.64 5.06 9.30
N THR A 43 13.19 5.58 8.22
CA THR A 43 14.15 6.71 8.21
C THR A 43 13.52 8.01 7.74
N GLY A 44 12.32 7.96 7.15
CA GLY A 44 11.63 9.14 6.66
C GLY A 44 10.16 8.87 6.37
N MET A 45 9.36 9.93 6.42
CA MET A 45 7.96 9.92 6.02
C MET A 45 7.68 11.20 5.22
N ARG A 46 7.06 11.06 4.05
CA ARG A 46 6.57 12.20 3.26
C ARG A 46 5.09 12.04 2.97
N LEU A 47 4.39 13.15 3.04
CA LEU A 47 2.99 13.24 2.65
C LEU A 47 2.85 14.31 1.57
N GLY A 48 2.02 14.06 0.56
CA GLY A 48 1.76 15.00 -0.50
C GLY A 48 0.32 14.88 -1.00
N ALA A 49 -0.26 16.02 -1.39
CA ALA A 49 -1.53 16.02 -2.10
C ALA A 49 -1.33 15.43 -3.49
N ILE A 50 -2.25 14.57 -3.91
CA ILE A 50 -2.30 14.01 -5.26
C ILE A 50 -3.70 14.18 -5.82
N LYS A 51 -3.82 14.14 -7.14
CA LYS A 51 -5.10 14.07 -7.83
C LYS A 51 -5.12 12.87 -8.77
N ILE A 52 -6.11 12.00 -8.65
CA ILE A 52 -6.29 10.86 -9.54
C ILE A 52 -7.74 10.87 -10.01
N ASP A 53 -7.95 10.96 -11.32
CA ASP A 53 -9.28 11.01 -11.94
C ASP A 53 -10.19 12.07 -11.30
N ASP A 54 -9.66 13.30 -11.17
CA ASP A 54 -10.29 14.46 -10.52
C ASP A 54 -10.64 14.32 -9.04
N ARG A 55 -10.20 13.26 -8.36
CA ARG A 55 -10.35 13.11 -6.92
C ARG A 55 -9.10 13.55 -6.20
N ASP A 56 -9.28 14.38 -5.18
CA ASP A 56 -8.23 14.72 -4.25
C ASP A 56 -7.83 13.51 -3.42
N GLY A 57 -6.54 13.41 -3.17
CA GLY A 57 -5.94 12.29 -2.48
C GLY A 57 -4.68 12.67 -1.74
N LEU A 58 -4.20 11.70 -0.98
CA LEU A 58 -2.98 11.77 -0.21
C LEU A 58 -2.04 10.67 -0.69
N ARG A 59 -0.83 11.05 -1.11
CA ARG A 59 0.29 10.12 -1.23
C ARG A 59 1.08 10.12 0.06
N LEU A 60 1.22 8.95 0.65
CA LEU A 60 2.12 8.67 1.77
C LEU A 60 3.33 7.91 1.24
N VAL A 61 4.52 8.37 1.58
CA VAL A 61 5.79 7.71 1.27
C VAL A 61 6.52 7.43 2.58
N ILE A 62 6.81 6.17 2.84
CA ILE A 62 7.61 5.71 3.99
C ILE A 62 8.96 5.28 3.47
N GLU A 63 10.03 5.91 3.96
CA GLU A 63 11.41 5.54 3.65
C GLU A 63 11.97 4.61 4.71
N THR A 64 12.63 3.55 4.28
CA THR A 64 13.13 2.46 5.12
C THR A 64 14.53 2.02 4.68
N LYS A 65 15.31 1.40 5.58
CA LYS A 65 16.65 0.91 5.25
C LYS A 65 16.60 -0.25 4.24
N SER A 66 15.70 -1.20 4.49
CA SER A 66 15.49 -2.40 3.66
C SER A 66 14.05 -2.43 3.12
N PRO A 67 13.72 -3.22 2.09
CA PRO A 67 12.33 -3.42 1.68
C PRO A 67 11.46 -3.84 2.87
N ILE A 68 10.26 -3.27 3.00
CA ILE A 68 9.34 -3.60 4.10
C ILE A 68 8.27 -4.59 3.69
N LYS A 69 7.83 -5.40 4.65
CA LYS A 69 6.51 -6.03 4.66
C LYS A 69 5.55 -5.10 5.40
N ALA A 70 4.34 -4.93 4.88
CA ALA A 70 3.35 -4.03 5.47
C ALA A 70 1.98 -4.70 5.55
N ARG A 71 1.30 -4.49 6.66
CA ARG A 71 -0.06 -4.91 6.92
C ARG A 71 -0.95 -3.69 7.06
N LEU A 72 -1.96 -3.59 6.19
CA LEU A 72 -2.84 -2.42 6.11
C LEU A 72 -4.19 -2.74 6.75
N LEU A 73 -4.70 -1.83 7.58
CA LEU A 73 -6.05 -1.89 8.12
C LEU A 73 -6.75 -0.55 7.95
N LEU A 74 -8.05 -0.62 7.72
CA LEU A 74 -8.94 0.53 7.76
C LEU A 74 -9.83 0.42 9.00
N LEU A 75 -9.94 1.50 9.77
CA LEU A 75 -10.83 1.57 10.92
C LEU A 75 -11.88 2.66 10.68
N GLN A 76 -13.11 2.39 11.10
CA GLN A 76 -14.18 3.38 11.15
C GLN A 76 -14.29 3.98 12.57
N SER A 77 -14.87 5.18 12.67
CA SER A 77 -15.16 5.88 13.92
C SER A 77 -13.95 6.17 14.84
N PRO A 78 -13.08 7.15 14.50
CA PRO A 78 -12.96 7.88 13.25
C PRO A 78 -12.32 7.04 12.13
N TYR A 79 -12.42 7.52 10.88
CA TYR A 79 -11.74 6.90 9.74
C TYR A 79 -10.23 6.94 9.94
N ARG A 80 -9.57 5.78 9.87
CA ARG A 80 -8.12 5.67 10.00
C ARG A 80 -7.56 4.66 9.01
N LEU A 81 -6.40 4.98 8.45
CA LEU A 81 -5.49 3.99 7.87
C LEU A 81 -4.46 3.60 8.95
N VAL A 82 -4.32 2.31 9.21
CA VAL A 82 -3.28 1.75 10.07
C VAL A 82 -2.33 0.94 9.21
N ILE A 83 -1.03 1.16 9.37
CA ILE A 83 0.04 0.47 8.66
C ILE A 83 0.93 -0.15 9.72
N ASP A 84 0.88 -1.47 9.83
CA ASP A 84 1.80 -2.24 10.67
C ASP A 84 2.96 -2.77 9.83
N MET A 85 4.17 -2.57 10.32
CA MET A 85 5.42 -2.95 9.69
C MET A 85 6.16 -3.86 10.65
N PRO A 86 6.08 -5.20 10.47
CA PRO A 86 6.85 -6.15 11.26
C PRO A 86 8.35 -5.89 11.15
N GLU A 87 9.08 -6.21 12.22
CA GLU A 87 10.54 -6.09 12.35
C GLU A 87 11.07 -4.70 11.97
N THR A 88 10.24 -3.66 12.17
CA THR A 88 10.55 -2.30 11.72
C THR A 88 10.43 -1.30 12.88
N SER A 89 11.54 -0.63 13.19
CA SER A 89 11.60 0.45 14.20
C SER A 89 11.38 1.84 13.58
N TRP A 90 11.18 2.85 14.42
CA TRP A 90 11.15 4.25 14.01
C TRP A 90 12.48 4.93 14.30
N ASN A 91 13.15 5.44 13.26
CA ASN A 91 14.38 6.23 13.37
C ASN A 91 14.24 7.52 12.58
N VAL A 92 13.35 8.39 13.04
CA VAL A 92 13.01 9.68 12.42
C VAL A 92 13.33 10.82 13.37
N ALA A 93 14.61 11.21 13.45
CA ALA A 93 15.13 12.14 14.45
C ALA A 93 14.43 13.52 14.51
N GLN A 94 13.78 13.95 13.44
CA GLN A 94 13.16 15.29 13.33
C GLN A 94 11.63 15.26 13.28
N LEU A 95 11.00 14.09 13.46
CA LEU A 95 9.56 13.94 13.37
C LEU A 95 8.97 13.57 14.74
N ALA A 96 8.08 14.39 15.27
CA ALA A 96 7.37 14.06 16.50
C ALA A 96 6.49 12.81 16.30
N PRO A 97 6.32 11.92 17.31
CA PRO A 97 5.49 10.71 17.20
C PRO A 97 4.02 10.93 16.83
N ARG A 98 3.55 12.18 16.86
CA ARG A 98 2.20 12.56 16.46
C ARG A 98 2.18 14.01 15.98
N GLY A 99 1.27 14.32 15.06
CA GLY A 99 1.05 15.68 14.57
C GLY A 99 -0.21 15.80 13.73
N ASN A 100 -0.61 17.04 13.44
CA ASN A 100 -1.69 17.33 12.51
C ASN A 100 -1.18 17.28 11.06
N LEU A 101 -2.09 17.08 10.12
CA LEU A 101 -1.82 17.04 8.68
C LEU A 101 -2.67 18.10 7.97
N ASP A 102 -2.05 18.88 7.11
CA ASP A 102 -2.71 19.89 6.25
C ASP A 102 -2.92 19.36 4.82
N VAL A 103 -3.13 18.05 4.67
CA VAL A 103 -3.24 17.37 3.37
C VAL A 103 -4.44 16.44 3.34
N THR A 104 -5.49 16.83 2.62
CA THR A 104 -6.70 16.03 2.43
C THR A 104 -6.39 14.70 1.73
N PRO A 105 -7.01 13.57 2.13
CA PRO A 105 -7.98 13.39 3.22
C PRO A 105 -7.36 13.18 4.62
N GLY A 106 -6.05 13.31 4.79
CA GLY A 106 -5.37 13.20 6.09
C GLY A 106 -5.68 14.37 7.02
N LYS A 107 -5.80 14.08 8.31
CA LYS A 107 -6.08 15.04 9.39
C LYS A 107 -4.99 15.06 10.45
N ALA A 108 -4.49 13.89 10.82
CA ALA A 108 -3.43 13.73 11.79
C ALA A 108 -2.67 12.42 11.53
N TYR A 109 -1.46 12.33 12.05
CA TYR A 109 -0.69 11.10 12.09
C TYR A 109 -0.26 10.78 13.51
N ARG A 110 -0.05 9.48 13.76
CA ARG A 110 0.62 8.97 14.94
C ARG A 110 1.48 7.79 14.55
N PHE A 111 2.65 7.67 15.14
CA PHE A 111 3.49 6.51 14.97
C PHE A 111 4.13 6.05 16.28
N GLY A 112 4.58 4.81 16.28
CA GLY A 112 5.30 4.21 17.39
C GLY A 112 5.38 2.69 17.26
N ASN A 113 5.69 2.03 18.36
CA ASN A 113 5.84 0.58 18.43
C ASN A 113 4.77 -0.01 19.36
N PRO A 114 3.58 -0.41 18.85
CA PRO A 114 2.54 -1.04 19.68
C PRO A 114 3.01 -2.37 20.29
N GLN A 115 3.98 -3.02 19.66
CA GLN A 115 4.70 -4.19 20.13
C GLN A 115 6.19 -3.97 19.85
N PRO A 116 7.12 -4.63 20.58
CA PRO A 116 8.56 -4.39 20.44
C PRO A 116 9.08 -4.50 19.00
N ASP A 117 8.51 -5.42 18.22
CA ASP A 117 8.89 -5.78 16.85
C ASP A 117 7.98 -5.16 15.77
N ILE A 118 6.88 -4.49 16.13
CA ILE A 118 5.95 -3.91 15.16
C ILE A 118 6.06 -2.40 15.17
N GLY A 119 6.49 -1.80 14.07
CA GLY A 119 6.35 -0.37 13.81
C GLY A 119 4.96 -0.07 13.27
N ARG A 120 4.19 0.81 13.90
CA ARG A 120 2.85 1.23 13.45
C ARG A 120 2.82 2.69 13.06
N LEU A 121 2.23 2.98 11.90
CA LEU A 121 1.79 4.31 11.50
C LEU A 121 0.25 4.33 11.45
N VAL A 122 -0.35 5.38 11.99
CA VAL A 122 -1.78 5.65 11.93
C VAL A 122 -1.99 6.99 11.28
N ILE A 123 -2.76 7.03 10.20
CA ILE A 123 -3.26 8.25 9.59
C ILE A 123 -4.74 8.40 9.95
N GLU A 124 -5.10 9.42 10.73
CA GLU A 124 -6.49 9.83 10.93
C GLU A 124 -6.98 10.58 9.70
N LEU A 125 -8.17 10.23 9.22
CA LEU A 125 -8.72 10.72 7.97
C LEU A 125 -9.96 11.59 8.24
N ALA A 126 -10.03 12.74 7.59
CA ALA A 126 -11.19 13.63 7.63
C ALA A 126 -12.38 13.09 6.81
N LYS A 127 -12.10 12.24 5.82
CA LYS A 127 -13.08 11.64 4.89
C LYS A 127 -12.81 10.14 4.72
N PRO A 128 -13.82 9.33 4.32
CA PRO A 128 -13.67 7.89 4.10
C PRO A 128 -12.80 7.59 2.88
N ALA A 129 -11.48 7.63 3.09
CA ALA A 129 -10.48 7.40 2.06
C ALA A 129 -9.81 6.03 2.19
N ALA A 130 -9.59 5.38 1.06
CA ALA A 130 -9.02 4.03 1.00
C ALA A 130 -7.80 3.96 0.07
N PRO A 131 -6.85 3.03 0.31
CA PRO A 131 -5.72 2.83 -0.57
C PRO A 131 -6.17 2.40 -1.97
N VAL A 132 -5.76 3.14 -3.00
CA VAL A 132 -5.96 2.75 -4.40
C VAL A 132 -4.69 2.21 -5.04
N ARG A 133 -3.53 2.48 -4.43
CA ARG A 133 -2.22 1.94 -4.81
C ARG A 133 -1.38 1.76 -3.55
N ALA A 134 -0.68 0.64 -3.44
CA ALA A 134 0.38 0.40 -2.47
C ALA A 134 1.51 -0.33 -3.20
N PHE A 135 2.73 0.19 -3.16
CA PHE A 135 3.88 -0.40 -3.88
C PHE A 135 5.21 0.04 -3.28
N SER A 136 6.24 -0.78 -3.48
CA SER A 136 7.61 -0.46 -3.07
C SER A 136 8.43 0.02 -4.26
N LEU A 137 9.30 1.01 -4.02
CA LEU A 137 10.29 1.49 -4.98
C LEU A 137 11.69 1.26 -4.40
N PRO A 138 12.66 0.84 -5.24
CA PRO A 138 14.05 0.71 -4.82
C PRO A 138 14.65 2.09 -4.47
N PRO A 139 15.77 2.09 -3.73
CA PRO A 139 16.45 3.33 -3.37
C PRO A 139 16.97 4.08 -4.60
N LEU A 140 16.76 5.40 -4.63
CA LEU A 140 17.40 6.34 -5.58
C LEU A 140 18.21 7.34 -4.76
N GLY A 141 19.37 6.92 -4.26
CA GLY A 141 20.25 7.75 -3.40
C GLY A 141 19.75 7.95 -1.95
N GLY A 142 18.69 7.24 -1.54
CA GLY A 142 18.11 7.24 -0.19
C GLY A 142 17.69 5.83 0.23
N GLY A 143 16.68 5.69 1.10
CA GLY A 143 16.15 4.39 1.51
C GLY A 143 15.18 3.74 0.50
N ASN A 144 14.79 2.50 0.78
CA ASN A 144 13.65 1.84 0.14
C ASN A 144 12.36 2.63 0.44
N ARG A 145 11.50 2.80 -0.56
CA ARG A 145 10.29 3.64 -0.43
C ARG A 145 9.04 2.78 -0.55
N PHE A 146 8.22 2.76 0.49
CA PHE A 146 6.87 2.23 0.41
C PHE A 146 5.88 3.37 0.16
N VAL A 147 5.15 3.31 -0.94
CA VAL A 147 4.25 4.37 -1.41
C VAL A 147 2.82 3.87 -1.33
N ILE A 148 1.95 4.66 -0.69
CA ILE A 148 0.52 4.43 -0.62
C ILE A 148 -0.21 5.67 -1.16
N ASP A 149 -1.08 5.47 -2.14
CA ASP A 149 -2.00 6.50 -2.62
C ASP A 149 -3.39 6.26 -2.02
N LEU A 150 -3.87 7.22 -1.25
CA LEU A 150 -5.21 7.26 -0.66
C LEU A 150 -6.09 8.23 -1.46
N LEU A 151 -7.29 7.79 -1.83
CA LEU A 151 -8.30 8.68 -2.43
C LEU A 151 -9.54 8.73 -1.55
N ASP A 152 -10.24 9.86 -1.55
CA ASP A 152 -11.62 9.91 -1.08
C ASP A 152 -12.50 9.03 -1.98
N THR A 153 -12.92 7.89 -1.45
CA THR A 153 -13.71 6.88 -2.18
C THR A 153 -15.16 6.86 -1.73
N GLY A 154 -15.54 7.68 -0.74
CA GLY A 154 -16.84 7.62 -0.10
C GLY A 154 -16.97 6.43 0.87
N LYS A 155 -18.00 6.49 1.72
CA LYS A 155 -18.19 5.55 2.84
C LYS A 155 -18.33 4.09 2.39
N THR A 156 -19.13 3.83 1.35
CA THR A 156 -19.37 2.45 0.87
C THR A 156 -18.07 1.80 0.37
N ALA A 157 -17.31 2.50 -0.47
CA ALA A 157 -16.05 1.97 -0.98
C ALA A 157 -14.99 1.82 0.12
N PHE A 158 -14.99 2.71 1.12
CA PHE A 158 -14.15 2.56 2.31
C PHE A 158 -14.48 1.27 3.07
N LEU A 159 -15.76 0.97 3.30
CA LEU A 159 -16.18 -0.25 4.01
C LEU A 159 -15.86 -1.51 3.21
N VAL A 160 -16.03 -1.49 1.89
CA VAL A 160 -15.63 -2.59 1.00
C VAL A 160 -14.12 -2.82 1.08
N ALA A 161 -13.31 -1.74 1.00
CA ALA A 161 -11.86 -1.82 1.13
C ALA A 161 -11.44 -2.31 2.52
N SER A 162 -12.13 -1.88 3.58
CA SER A 162 -11.91 -2.34 4.95
C SER A 162 -12.13 -3.84 5.07
N SER A 163 -13.25 -4.35 4.56
CA SER A 163 -13.55 -5.78 4.59
C SER A 163 -12.57 -6.60 3.74
N ALA A 164 -12.12 -6.06 2.60
CA ALA A 164 -11.10 -6.71 1.77
C ALA A 164 -9.75 -6.80 2.50
N LEU A 165 -9.32 -5.72 3.16
CA LEU A 165 -8.08 -5.68 3.94
C LEU A 165 -8.17 -6.53 5.21
N GLU A 166 -9.33 -6.69 5.83
CA GLU A 166 -9.49 -7.63 6.95
C GLU A 166 -9.26 -9.08 6.52
N LYS A 167 -9.72 -9.44 5.32
CA LYS A 167 -9.54 -10.81 4.77
C LYS A 167 -8.12 -11.06 4.29
N ASN A 168 -7.50 -10.06 3.65
CA ASN A 168 -6.12 -10.14 3.19
C ASN A 168 -5.33 -8.89 3.61
N PRO A 169 -4.85 -8.87 4.87
CA PRO A 169 -4.24 -7.67 5.44
C PRO A 169 -2.80 -7.47 4.98
N ASN A 170 -2.14 -8.55 4.52
CA ASN A 170 -0.76 -8.53 4.06
C ASN A 170 -0.73 -8.19 2.58
N ILE A 171 -0.11 -7.06 2.23
CA ILE A 171 0.21 -6.79 0.84
C ILE A 171 1.63 -7.32 0.61
N ASP A 172 1.75 -8.39 -0.16
CA ASP A 172 3.04 -8.86 -0.64
C ASP A 172 3.55 -7.87 -1.70
N LEU A 173 4.55 -7.08 -1.31
CA LEU A 173 5.13 -6.00 -2.11
C LEU A 173 6.34 -6.48 -2.93
N SER A 174 6.67 -7.78 -2.86
CA SER A 174 7.82 -8.37 -3.55
C SER A 174 7.69 -8.36 -5.08
N GLU A 175 6.47 -8.26 -5.62
CA GLU A 175 6.25 -8.18 -7.07
C GLU A 175 6.27 -6.75 -7.67
N SER A 176 6.34 -5.70 -6.86
CA SER A 176 5.98 -4.35 -7.32
C SER A 176 7.12 -3.46 -7.84
N ALA A 177 8.34 -3.96 -8.04
CA ALA A 177 9.48 -3.11 -8.39
C ALA A 177 10.32 -3.49 -9.63
N THR A 178 9.93 -4.45 -10.47
CA THR A 178 10.69 -4.73 -11.72
C THR A 178 10.20 -3.92 -12.93
N ASN A 179 9.12 -3.14 -12.80
CA ASN A 179 8.69 -2.23 -13.85
C ASN A 179 9.30 -0.83 -13.64
N GLN A 180 10.51 -0.62 -14.19
CA GLN A 180 11.13 0.70 -14.37
C GLN A 180 10.23 1.70 -15.15
N ASN A 181 9.10 1.24 -15.71
CA ASN A 181 8.10 2.05 -16.40
C ASN A 181 7.05 2.69 -15.47
N LEU A 182 7.15 2.56 -14.14
CA LEU A 182 6.41 3.43 -13.21
C LEU A 182 7.10 4.79 -13.00
N ALA A 183 8.34 4.94 -13.47
CA ALA A 183 9.12 6.18 -13.39
C ALA A 183 9.13 6.99 -14.70
N ARG A 184 8.37 6.57 -15.71
CA ARG A 184 8.33 7.21 -17.04
C ARG A 184 6.88 7.32 -17.49
N ASP A 185 6.22 8.35 -16.97
CA ASP A 185 5.31 9.24 -17.70
C ASP A 185 4.66 10.16 -16.64
N ASP A 186 5.10 11.43 -16.66
CA ASP A 186 4.71 12.63 -15.88
C ASP A 186 5.56 13.10 -14.68
N ASP A 187 6.59 12.38 -14.24
CA ASP A 187 7.47 12.88 -13.17
C ASP A 187 8.63 13.73 -13.70
N ASN A 188 8.32 14.93 -14.21
CA ASN A 188 9.26 16.06 -14.12
C ASN A 188 9.30 16.57 -12.67
N VAL A 189 9.76 15.72 -11.75
CA VAL A 189 10.20 16.17 -10.42
C VAL A 189 11.63 16.64 -10.59
N ARG A 190 11.81 17.97 -10.72
CA ARG A 190 13.13 18.59 -10.51
C ARG A 190 13.69 18.03 -9.20
N LEU A 191 14.90 17.47 -9.25
CA LEU A 191 15.70 17.09 -8.09
C LEU A 191 15.88 18.32 -7.20
N ALA A 192 14.93 18.56 -6.30
CA ALA A 192 15.07 19.55 -5.25
C ALA A 192 15.94 18.94 -4.15
N LYS A 193 17.00 19.68 -3.78
CA LYS A 193 17.81 19.43 -2.59
C LYS A 193 16.92 19.20 -1.34
N PRO A 194 17.41 18.45 -0.33
CA PRO A 194 16.60 18.07 0.82
C PRO A 194 15.99 19.31 1.49
N LEU A 195 14.66 19.37 1.54
CA LEU A 195 13.93 20.45 2.19
C LEU A 195 13.84 20.18 3.70
N SER A 196 14.69 20.84 4.47
CA SER A 196 14.33 21.38 5.78
C SER A 196 13.32 22.51 5.58
N MET A 197 12.22 22.55 6.33
CA MET A 197 11.18 23.59 6.17
C MET A 197 11.55 24.90 6.88
N PRO A 198 11.51 26.07 6.19
CA PRO A 198 11.30 27.36 6.83
C PRO A 198 9.89 27.91 6.55
N LEU A 199 9.29 28.52 7.58
CA LEU A 199 8.01 29.25 7.49
C LEU A 199 8.13 30.48 6.55
N PRO A 200 7.13 30.75 5.69
CA PRO A 200 6.98 32.05 5.06
C PRO A 200 6.17 33.02 5.94
N LYS A 201 6.71 34.22 6.17
CA LYS A 201 5.96 35.41 6.65
C LYS A 201 5.85 36.43 5.52
N SER A 202 4.63 36.86 5.18
CA SER A 202 4.14 38.26 5.29
C SER A 202 2.81 38.50 4.55
N LYS A 203 1.93 39.31 5.18
CA LYS A 203 0.66 39.96 4.77
C LYS A 203 0.91 41.20 3.84
N PRO A 204 -0.07 42.04 3.38
CA PRO A 204 -1.56 42.00 3.46
C PRO A 204 -2.38 42.41 2.20
N SER A 205 -3.70 42.13 2.27
CA SER A 205 -4.90 42.85 1.73
C SER A 205 -5.18 42.98 0.23
N ARG A 206 -6.35 42.47 -0.20
CA ARG A 206 -7.41 43.32 -0.77
C ARG A 206 -8.81 42.73 -0.54
N ALA A 207 -9.69 43.56 0.00
CA ALA A 207 -11.11 43.29 0.22
C ALA A 207 -11.90 43.20 -1.10
N ALA A 208 -12.91 42.31 -1.10
CA ALA A 208 -14.16 42.29 -1.89
C ALA A 208 -14.77 40.91 -1.59
N GLY A 209 -16.00 40.66 -1.17
CA GLY A 209 -17.28 41.35 -1.27
C GLY A 209 -18.29 40.22 -1.00
N LYS A 210 -19.26 40.41 -0.11
CA LYS A 210 -20.25 39.38 0.20
C LYS A 210 -21.18 39.19 -1.00
N THR A 211 -21.25 37.99 -1.57
CA THR A 211 -22.38 37.55 -2.41
C THR A 211 -22.94 36.25 -1.87
N ALA A 212 -24.27 36.24 -1.72
CA ALA A 212 -25.08 35.14 -1.20
C ALA A 212 -24.92 33.83 -2.01
N PRO A 213 -25.18 32.65 -1.41
CA PRO A 213 -25.02 31.38 -2.11
C PRO A 213 -26.07 31.21 -3.20
N ALA A 214 -25.62 31.08 -4.45
CA ALA A 214 -26.44 30.58 -5.55
C ALA A 214 -26.72 29.09 -5.35
N GLN A 215 -28.00 28.73 -5.34
CA GLN A 215 -28.49 27.37 -5.18
C GLN A 215 -28.07 26.52 -6.38
N LEU A 216 -27.31 25.46 -6.15
CA LEU A 216 -26.90 24.51 -7.18
C LEU A 216 -28.13 23.80 -7.76
N ALA A 217 -28.39 23.99 -9.04
CA ALA A 217 -29.44 23.28 -9.76
C ALA A 217 -29.12 21.77 -9.83
N VAL A 218 -30.07 20.93 -9.42
CA VAL A 218 -29.99 19.47 -9.56
C VAL A 218 -30.06 19.12 -11.06
N PRO A 219 -29.13 18.34 -11.63
CA PRO A 219 -29.21 17.95 -13.03
C PRO A 219 -30.38 16.99 -13.25
N LYS A 220 -31.25 17.28 -14.23
CA LYS A 220 -32.29 16.34 -14.68
C LYS A 220 -31.66 15.08 -15.29
N PRO A 221 -32.12 13.86 -14.96
CA PRO A 221 -31.63 12.64 -15.58
C PRO A 221 -32.11 12.56 -17.03
N ARG A 222 -31.16 12.56 -17.97
CA ARG A 222 -31.44 12.16 -19.37
C ARG A 222 -31.39 10.64 -19.46
N PRO A 223 -32.24 9.99 -20.27
CA PRO A 223 -32.14 8.55 -20.53
C PRO A 223 -30.91 8.31 -21.42
N ARG A 224 -29.73 8.21 -20.81
CA ARG A 224 -28.49 7.88 -21.53
C ARG A 224 -28.37 6.37 -21.67
N LYS A 225 -27.91 5.92 -22.85
CA LYS A 225 -27.50 4.53 -23.06
C LYS A 225 -26.41 4.20 -22.04
N TRP A 226 -26.47 3.01 -21.44
CA TRP A 226 -25.46 2.55 -20.48
C TRP A 226 -24.15 2.27 -21.21
N VAL A 227 -23.03 2.77 -20.70
CA VAL A 227 -21.70 2.44 -21.24
C VAL A 227 -21.15 1.25 -20.48
N VAL A 228 -20.97 0.12 -21.15
CA VAL A 228 -20.45 -1.12 -20.55
C VAL A 228 -19.05 -1.37 -21.09
N PHE A 229 -18.05 -1.34 -20.22
CA PHE A 229 -16.68 -1.66 -20.59
C PHE A 229 -16.40 -3.15 -20.37
N ILE A 230 -16.00 -3.84 -21.41
CA ILE A 230 -15.79 -5.29 -21.44
C ILE A 230 -14.30 -5.55 -21.59
N ASP A 231 -13.72 -6.16 -20.58
CA ASP A 231 -12.31 -6.49 -20.51
C ASP A 231 -12.08 -7.97 -20.84
N ALA A 232 -11.49 -8.22 -22.03
CA ALA A 232 -11.04 -9.55 -22.41
C ALA A 232 -9.72 -9.84 -21.68
N GLY A 233 -9.75 -10.74 -20.68
CA GLY A 233 -8.59 -11.13 -19.89
C GLY A 233 -7.39 -11.55 -20.76
N HIS A 234 -6.17 -11.36 -20.24
CA HIS A 234 -4.92 -11.72 -20.93
C HIS A 234 -4.72 -11.02 -22.29
N GLY A 235 -3.89 -11.57 -23.18
CA GLY A 235 -3.61 -11.06 -24.52
C GLY A 235 -2.12 -10.90 -24.81
N GLY A 236 -1.74 -10.99 -26.09
CA GLY A 236 -0.36 -10.86 -26.54
C GLY A 236 0.56 -11.88 -25.87
N LYS A 237 1.56 -11.38 -25.13
CA LYS A 237 2.56 -12.19 -24.42
C LYS A 237 2.00 -12.99 -23.23
N ASP A 238 0.80 -12.66 -22.78
CA ASP A 238 0.13 -13.34 -21.68
C ASP A 238 -0.97 -14.23 -22.27
N PRO A 239 -0.77 -15.56 -22.35
CA PRO A 239 -1.76 -16.47 -22.91
C PRO A 239 -2.93 -16.76 -21.96
N GLY A 240 -2.79 -16.45 -20.66
CA GLY A 240 -3.65 -16.96 -19.60
C GLY A 240 -3.53 -18.47 -19.42
N ALA A 241 -4.56 -19.10 -18.86
CA ALA A 241 -4.62 -20.55 -18.73
C ALA A 241 -4.52 -21.25 -20.09
N ILE A 242 -3.85 -22.40 -20.12
CA ILE A 242 -3.71 -23.24 -21.31
C ILE A 242 -4.45 -24.56 -21.07
N GLY A 243 -5.47 -24.82 -21.88
CA GLY A 243 -6.25 -26.06 -21.83
C GLY A 243 -5.46 -27.27 -22.34
N LYS A 244 -5.95 -28.47 -22.02
CA LYS A 244 -5.29 -29.75 -22.40
C LYS A 244 -5.00 -29.89 -23.90
N ALA A 245 -5.84 -29.30 -24.75
CA ALA A 245 -5.69 -29.30 -26.20
C ALA A 245 -4.84 -28.12 -26.75
N GLY A 246 -4.20 -27.33 -25.88
CA GLY A 246 -3.42 -26.15 -26.24
C GLY A 246 -4.24 -24.87 -26.41
N THR A 247 -5.54 -24.90 -26.15
CA THR A 247 -6.42 -23.72 -26.18
C THR A 247 -5.95 -22.67 -25.17
N GLN A 248 -5.74 -21.45 -25.61
CA GLN A 248 -5.29 -20.35 -24.76
C GLN A 248 -6.47 -19.51 -24.29
N GLU A 249 -6.54 -19.23 -22.99
CA GLU A 249 -7.58 -18.42 -22.37
C GLU A 249 -7.78 -17.09 -23.10
N LYS A 250 -6.69 -16.40 -23.46
CA LYS A 250 -6.76 -15.10 -24.16
C LYS A 250 -7.59 -15.11 -25.45
N ALA A 251 -7.66 -16.25 -26.13
CA ALA A 251 -8.43 -16.41 -27.36
C ALA A 251 -9.93 -16.60 -27.04
N ILE A 252 -10.23 -17.38 -26.00
CA ILE A 252 -11.60 -17.61 -25.52
C ILE A 252 -12.20 -16.31 -24.96
N THR A 253 -11.45 -15.59 -24.12
CA THR A 253 -11.92 -14.34 -23.51
C THR A 253 -12.15 -13.25 -24.57
N LEU A 254 -11.32 -13.17 -25.62
CA LEU A 254 -11.52 -12.24 -26.73
C LEU A 254 -12.78 -12.58 -27.55
N ALA A 255 -12.98 -13.86 -27.86
CA ALA A 255 -14.17 -14.31 -28.58
C ALA A 255 -15.45 -14.03 -27.77
N ALA A 256 -15.44 -14.36 -26.48
CA ALA A 256 -16.55 -14.09 -25.58
C ALA A 256 -16.84 -12.59 -25.44
N ALA A 257 -15.80 -11.75 -25.32
CA ALA A 257 -15.96 -10.31 -25.23
C ALA A 257 -16.60 -9.70 -26.49
N ARG A 258 -16.16 -10.12 -27.68
CA ARG A 258 -16.74 -9.67 -28.96
C ARG A 258 -18.19 -10.09 -29.11
N GLU A 259 -18.52 -11.33 -28.74
CA GLU A 259 -19.90 -11.82 -28.81
C GLU A 259 -20.81 -11.10 -27.80
N LEU A 260 -20.34 -10.88 -26.57
CA LEU A 260 -21.06 -10.05 -25.59
C LEU A 260 -21.28 -8.63 -26.12
N ALA A 261 -20.26 -7.99 -26.68
CA ALA A 261 -20.39 -6.65 -27.25
C ALA A 261 -21.40 -6.62 -28.41
N ARG A 262 -21.42 -7.64 -29.28
CA ARG A 262 -22.40 -7.77 -30.36
C ARG A 262 -23.83 -7.85 -29.81
N GLN A 263 -24.07 -8.70 -28.81
CA GLN A 263 -25.39 -8.86 -28.19
C GLN A 263 -25.83 -7.59 -27.46
N LEU A 264 -24.95 -6.95 -26.70
CA LEU A 264 -25.26 -5.71 -25.99
C LEU A 264 -25.58 -4.56 -26.95
N THR A 265 -24.84 -4.45 -28.06
CA THR A 265 -25.10 -3.45 -29.12
C THR A 265 -26.50 -3.66 -29.72
N ALA A 266 -26.88 -4.91 -30.00
CA ALA A 266 -28.17 -5.26 -30.58
C ALA A 266 -29.38 -4.86 -29.71
N THR A 267 -29.18 -4.67 -28.39
CA THR A 267 -30.24 -4.18 -27.50
C THR A 267 -30.65 -2.72 -27.78
N GLY A 268 -29.79 -1.94 -28.44
CA GLY A 268 -29.97 -0.50 -28.65
C GLY A 268 -29.87 0.37 -27.39
N LYS A 269 -29.83 -0.23 -26.20
CA LYS A 269 -29.82 0.45 -24.88
C LYS A 269 -28.43 0.60 -24.28
N ILE A 270 -27.46 -0.17 -24.79
CA ILE A 270 -26.12 -0.29 -24.22
C ILE A 270 -25.08 0.05 -25.30
N THR A 271 -24.07 0.82 -24.90
CA THR A 271 -22.87 1.10 -25.69
C THR A 271 -21.71 0.27 -25.11
N PRO A 272 -21.38 -0.89 -25.70
CA PRO A 272 -20.25 -1.69 -25.23
C PRO A 272 -18.92 -1.14 -25.76
N ILE A 273 -17.89 -1.15 -24.92
CA ILE A 273 -16.53 -0.76 -25.26
C ILE A 273 -15.59 -1.89 -24.85
N LEU A 274 -14.84 -2.43 -25.81
CA LEU A 274 -13.87 -3.48 -25.54
C LEU A 274 -12.56 -2.87 -25.04
N ALA A 275 -11.94 -3.47 -24.01
CA ALA A 275 -10.60 -3.10 -23.59
C ALA A 275 -9.57 -3.34 -24.70
N ARG A 276 -9.69 -4.51 -25.35
CA ARG A 276 -8.96 -4.89 -26.56
C ARG A 276 -9.91 -5.60 -27.52
N ASP A 277 -9.72 -5.34 -28.80
CA ASP A 277 -10.42 -5.99 -29.91
C ASP A 277 -9.48 -6.85 -30.77
N ASP A 278 -8.23 -7.04 -30.33
CA ASP A 278 -7.17 -7.82 -30.98
C ASP A 278 -6.37 -8.61 -29.91
N ASP A 279 -5.31 -9.29 -30.35
CA ASP A 279 -4.41 -10.04 -29.46
C ASP A 279 -3.29 -9.17 -28.85
N ARG A 280 -3.64 -7.97 -28.34
CA ARG A 280 -2.68 -7.13 -27.62
C ARG A 280 -2.67 -7.44 -26.12
N TYR A 281 -1.49 -7.31 -25.51
CA TYR A 281 -1.36 -7.35 -24.05
C TYR A 281 -1.75 -5.99 -23.44
N LEU A 282 -2.69 -6.00 -22.50
CA LEU A 282 -3.00 -4.84 -21.65
C LEU A 282 -2.62 -5.10 -20.20
N ARG A 283 -1.95 -4.14 -19.57
CA ARG A 283 -1.65 -4.20 -18.14
C ARG A 283 -2.93 -4.03 -17.31
N LEU A 284 -3.02 -4.67 -16.15
CA LEU A 284 -4.22 -4.60 -15.29
C LEU A 284 -4.69 -3.17 -15.00
N ARG A 285 -3.75 -2.28 -14.63
CA ARG A 285 -4.08 -0.86 -14.38
C ARG A 285 -4.49 -0.10 -15.65
N GLN A 286 -4.02 -0.51 -16.82
CA GLN A 286 -4.40 0.10 -18.10
C GLN A 286 -5.87 -0.21 -18.42
N ARG A 287 -6.32 -1.44 -18.16
CA ARG A 287 -7.72 -1.87 -18.35
C ARG A 287 -8.69 -1.01 -17.55
N ILE A 288 -8.39 -0.79 -16.26
CA ILE A 288 -9.20 0.07 -15.38
C ILE A 288 -9.18 1.53 -15.85
N ARG A 289 -8.01 2.03 -16.30
CA ARG A 289 -7.87 3.40 -16.80
C ARG A 289 -8.72 3.64 -18.05
N LEU A 290 -8.69 2.70 -19.00
CA LEU A 290 -9.49 2.77 -20.23
C LEU A 290 -10.99 2.78 -19.90
N ALA A 291 -11.44 1.98 -18.94
CA ALA A 291 -12.84 1.99 -18.49
C ALA A 291 -13.26 3.35 -17.93
N ARG A 292 -12.42 3.96 -17.07
CA ARG A 292 -12.68 5.29 -16.49
C ARG A 292 -12.66 6.40 -17.55
N GLN A 293 -11.69 6.37 -18.47
CA GLN A 293 -11.59 7.33 -19.58
C GLN A 293 -12.81 7.31 -20.49
N ASN A 294 -13.39 6.12 -20.69
CA ASN A 294 -14.63 5.96 -21.45
C ASN A 294 -15.90 6.19 -20.62
N GLN A 295 -15.76 6.65 -19.36
CA GLN A 295 -16.88 6.92 -18.45
C GLN A 295 -17.84 5.73 -18.32
N ALA A 296 -17.29 4.51 -18.28
CA ALA A 296 -18.07 3.29 -18.21
C ALA A 296 -18.92 3.27 -16.93
N ASP A 297 -20.19 2.91 -17.08
CA ASP A 297 -21.13 2.73 -15.98
C ASP A 297 -20.95 1.36 -15.31
N LEU A 298 -20.50 0.37 -16.10
CA LEU A 298 -20.25 -0.99 -15.65
C LEU A 298 -18.95 -1.50 -16.28
N PHE A 299 -18.16 -2.21 -15.49
CA PHE A 299 -16.95 -2.91 -15.92
C PHE A 299 -17.16 -4.42 -15.77
N ILE A 300 -16.93 -5.17 -16.84
CA ILE A 300 -17.04 -6.63 -16.86
C ILE A 300 -15.69 -7.20 -17.30
N SER A 301 -15.04 -8.00 -16.44
CA SER A 301 -13.85 -8.76 -16.82
C SER A 301 -14.22 -10.19 -17.16
N LEU A 302 -13.78 -10.69 -18.31
CA LEU A 302 -14.00 -12.06 -18.75
C LEU A 302 -12.70 -12.87 -18.64
N HIS A 303 -12.78 -13.98 -17.91
CA HIS A 303 -11.70 -14.94 -17.67
C HIS A 303 -12.22 -16.37 -17.87
N ALA A 304 -11.30 -17.28 -18.19
CA ALA A 304 -11.54 -18.72 -18.27
C ALA A 304 -10.36 -19.43 -17.58
N ASP A 305 -10.20 -19.09 -16.29
CA ASP A 305 -9.12 -19.58 -15.43
C ASP A 305 -9.14 -21.11 -15.29
N SER A 306 -8.03 -21.67 -14.80
CA SER A 306 -7.89 -23.10 -14.48
C SER A 306 -7.81 -23.32 -12.97
N ALA A 307 -8.27 -24.48 -12.50
CA ALA A 307 -8.11 -24.97 -11.13
C ALA A 307 -7.41 -26.34 -11.12
#